data_AF-A0A925EGT0-F1
#
_entry.id   AF-A0A925EGT0-F1
#
_cell.length_a   1.000
_cell.length_b   1.000
_cell.length_c   1.000
_cell.angle_alpha   90.00
_cell.angle_beta   90.00
_cell.angle_gamma   90.00
#
_symmetry.space_group_name_H-M   'P 1'
#
loop_
_entity.id
_entity.type
_entity.pdbx_description
1 polymer ?
#
loop_
_entity_poly.entity_id
_entity_poly.type
_entity_poly.pdbx_seq_one_letter_code
_entity_poly.pdbx_strand_id
1 'polypeptide(L)'
;MKFLWSPAVLGLLFSVFNTERIAAQTKGESYDFFKKGFNDPPPQAHPKTYWWWLNGNTDTARLMKELTAMKNAGIVGVDIFDIGARAPNNPNKMIPAGAPFMGREALATLVKVIKKATEYQMEVGLSLSSSWNAGGSWITPEHAGKSLYYSTIKAQGPGIQKLTIPFPTISTLDERGKPRVIIYNAQGKPVYAKEVVVLAYPSGDAKAYPDTSKIVNISAFFDSNRDELNWNVPAGSWEIQRFVCSSSGEQLKYYSDSSAGPIIDHFDSVATRVHFMYFIDHLKPLLGDFTKTALKNFYLASFEATGSVWTPSLPAEFKKINGYEVYKLLPSLFNDKMFDKIVHEKFKHDFNETISELMIRNHYGKGKEIANSYGLKLISESGGPGPPLHNVPVEGIKALGALDIPRGEFWNKHAVYDKDSIDLLMLVKEVSAAAHMYHRKIVEEESFTSFQHWTEGPFDLKPLGDRA
;
A
#
# COMPACT_ATOMS: atom_id res chain seq x y z
N MET A 1 -36.97 15.26 74.54
CA MET A 1 -35.94 15.59 73.53
C MET A 1 -36.50 15.30 72.15
N LYS A 2 -36.93 16.34 71.42
CA LYS A 2 -37.35 16.24 70.01
C LYS A 2 -36.17 16.71 69.16
N PHE A 3 -35.52 15.80 68.44
CA PHE A 3 -34.50 16.19 67.45
C PHE A 3 -35.22 16.72 66.20
N LEU A 4 -35.21 18.05 66.03
CA LEU A 4 -35.57 18.71 64.78
C LEU A 4 -34.38 18.61 63.83
N TRP A 5 -34.54 17.85 62.75
CA TRP A 5 -33.53 17.77 61.69
C TRP A 5 -33.60 19.05 60.84
N SER A 6 -32.44 19.69 60.64
CA SER A 6 -32.31 20.89 59.80
C SER A 6 -32.68 20.59 58.34
N PRO A 7 -33.43 21.47 57.63
CA PRO A 7 -33.78 21.27 56.22
C PRO A 7 -32.58 21.08 55.29
N ALA A 8 -31.39 21.57 55.68
CA ALA A 8 -30.15 21.38 54.94
C ALA A 8 -29.64 19.91 54.94
N VAL A 9 -29.93 19.15 56.00
CA VAL A 9 -29.51 17.74 56.12
C VAL A 9 -30.42 16.82 55.30
N LEU A 10 -31.72 17.14 55.19
CA LEU A 10 -32.62 16.44 54.27
C LEU A 10 -32.27 16.69 52.79
N GLY A 11 -31.87 17.91 52.42
CA GLY A 11 -31.46 18.23 51.03
C GLY A 11 -30.21 17.48 50.56
N LEU A 12 -29.21 17.31 51.44
CA LEU A 12 -27.98 16.55 51.17
C LEU A 12 -28.22 15.03 51.08
N LEU A 13 -29.11 14.48 51.91
CA LEU A 13 -29.49 13.06 51.80
C LEU A 13 -30.29 12.81 50.51
N PHE A 14 -31.25 13.67 50.15
CA PHE A 14 -32.00 13.55 48.91
C PHE A 14 -31.13 13.68 47.64
N SER A 15 -30.08 14.52 47.66
CA SER A 15 -29.16 14.63 46.52
C SER A 15 -28.27 13.39 46.36
N VAL A 16 -27.77 12.82 47.47
CA VAL A 16 -26.93 11.61 47.44
C VAL A 16 -27.73 10.38 47.00
N PHE A 17 -28.95 10.20 47.51
CA PHE A 17 -29.85 9.11 47.08
C PHE A 17 -30.28 9.24 45.61
N ASN A 18 -30.44 10.46 45.08
CA ASN A 18 -30.73 10.66 43.65
C ASN A 18 -29.50 10.38 42.77
N THR A 19 -28.29 10.76 43.17
CA THR A 19 -27.06 10.42 42.42
C THR A 19 -26.76 8.92 42.43
N GLU A 20 -26.99 8.21 43.55
CA GLU A 20 -26.83 6.76 43.60
C GLU A 20 -27.90 6.03 42.80
N ARG A 21 -29.14 6.51 42.80
CA ARG A 21 -30.20 5.98 41.93
C ARG A 21 -29.92 6.22 40.45
N ILE A 22 -29.47 7.43 40.07
CA ILE A 22 -29.09 7.72 38.68
C ILE A 22 -27.89 6.87 38.26
N ALA A 23 -26.87 6.69 39.11
CA ALA A 23 -25.70 5.84 38.85
C ALA A 23 -26.04 4.34 38.78
N ALA A 24 -26.95 3.86 39.64
CA ALA A 24 -27.46 2.49 39.61
C ALA A 24 -28.37 2.23 38.40
N GLN A 25 -29.19 3.21 38.02
CA GLN A 25 -30.05 3.14 36.83
C GLN A 25 -29.22 3.20 35.54
N THR A 26 -28.25 4.09 35.43
CA THR A 26 -27.29 4.09 34.30
C THR A 26 -26.40 2.84 34.28
N LYS A 27 -26.02 2.27 35.42
CA LYS A 27 -25.35 0.95 35.48
C LYS A 27 -26.27 -0.19 35.05
N GLY A 28 -27.54 -0.18 35.46
CA GLY A 28 -28.55 -1.17 35.07
C GLY A 28 -28.87 -1.12 33.58
N GLU A 29 -29.09 0.09 33.04
CA GLU A 29 -29.28 0.36 31.61
C GLU A 29 -28.03 -0.01 30.80
N SER A 30 -26.82 0.23 31.34
CA SER A 30 -25.55 -0.18 30.73
C SER A 30 -25.35 -1.71 30.75
N TYR A 31 -25.66 -2.38 31.86
CA TYR A 31 -25.55 -3.83 31.96
C TYR A 31 -26.55 -4.53 31.03
N ASP A 32 -27.81 -4.11 31.01
CA ASP A 32 -28.82 -4.70 30.12
C ASP A 32 -28.48 -4.44 28.64
N PHE A 33 -27.92 -3.26 28.31
CA PHE A 33 -27.40 -2.97 26.99
C PHE A 33 -26.28 -3.94 26.58
N PHE A 34 -25.24 -4.12 27.41
CA PHE A 34 -24.14 -5.04 27.12
C PHE A 34 -24.60 -6.50 27.10
N LYS A 35 -25.46 -6.92 28.03
CA LYS A 35 -26.01 -8.27 28.07
C LYS A 35 -26.81 -8.59 26.82
N LYS A 36 -27.66 -7.65 26.36
CA LYS A 36 -28.41 -7.81 25.12
C LYS A 36 -27.47 -7.91 23.92
N GLY A 37 -26.50 -7.00 23.80
CA GLY A 37 -25.50 -7.02 22.72
C GLY A 37 -24.54 -8.20 22.78
N PHE A 38 -24.36 -8.85 23.93
CA PHE A 38 -23.57 -10.08 24.03
C PHE A 38 -24.38 -11.31 23.59
N ASN A 39 -25.66 -11.38 23.97
CA ASN A 39 -26.55 -12.48 23.60
C ASN A 39 -26.99 -12.42 22.12
N ASP A 40 -27.13 -11.22 21.58
CA ASP A 40 -27.51 -10.94 20.19
C ASP A 40 -26.58 -9.84 19.64
N PRO A 41 -25.36 -10.21 19.22
CA PRO A 41 -24.38 -9.26 18.72
C PRO A 41 -24.89 -8.46 17.52
N PRO A 42 -24.61 -7.15 17.47
CA PRO A 42 -24.98 -6.36 16.30
C PRO A 42 -24.14 -6.82 15.09
N PRO A 43 -24.62 -6.62 13.84
CA PRO A 43 -23.91 -7.10 12.65
C PRO A 43 -22.44 -6.69 12.56
N GLN A 44 -22.04 -5.52 13.10
CA GLN A 44 -20.65 -5.05 13.09
C GLN A 44 -19.71 -5.88 13.98
N ALA A 45 -20.25 -6.72 14.87
CA ALA A 45 -19.49 -7.64 15.72
C ALA A 45 -19.33 -9.04 15.10
N HIS A 46 -19.96 -9.29 13.94
CA HIS A 46 -19.86 -10.56 13.23
C HIS A 46 -18.66 -10.57 12.29
N PRO A 47 -18.09 -11.75 11.98
CA PRO A 47 -16.96 -11.85 11.09
C PRO A 47 -17.34 -11.58 9.62
N LYS A 48 -16.35 -11.09 8.89
CA LYS A 48 -16.30 -11.13 7.42
C LYS A 48 -15.37 -12.26 6.96
N THR A 49 -15.34 -12.52 5.66
CA THR A 49 -14.39 -13.48 5.07
C THR A 49 -13.81 -12.97 3.76
N TYR A 50 -12.55 -13.31 3.48
CA TYR A 50 -12.01 -13.16 2.14
C TYR A 50 -12.66 -14.16 1.20
N TRP A 51 -13.04 -13.68 0.02
CA TRP A 51 -13.63 -14.51 -1.02
C TRP A 51 -12.82 -14.43 -2.30
N TRP A 52 -11.93 -15.42 -2.44
CA TRP A 52 -10.97 -15.51 -3.52
C TRP A 52 -11.60 -16.10 -4.79
N TRP A 53 -11.68 -15.30 -5.84
CA TRP A 53 -12.09 -15.70 -7.18
C TRP A 53 -10.85 -16.12 -7.96
N LEU A 54 -10.74 -17.42 -8.18
CA LEU A 54 -9.51 -18.04 -8.64
C LEU A 54 -9.37 -17.96 -10.16
N ASN A 55 -8.33 -17.29 -10.62
CA ASN A 55 -7.94 -17.03 -12.02
C ASN A 55 -9.06 -16.40 -12.88
N GLY A 56 -9.93 -15.57 -12.30
CA GLY A 56 -11.16 -15.09 -12.95
C GLY A 56 -12.18 -16.18 -13.30
N ASN A 57 -11.91 -17.44 -12.94
CA ASN A 57 -12.69 -18.63 -13.31
C ASN A 57 -13.92 -18.78 -12.43
N THR A 58 -14.88 -17.91 -12.66
CA THR A 58 -16.07 -17.78 -11.82
C THR A 58 -17.31 -18.28 -12.53
N ASP A 59 -18.19 -18.95 -11.78
CA ASP A 59 -19.54 -19.28 -12.20
C ASP A 59 -20.53 -18.50 -11.34
N THR A 60 -21.36 -17.65 -11.96
CA THR A 60 -22.26 -16.77 -11.19
C THR A 60 -23.25 -17.57 -10.33
N ALA A 61 -23.74 -18.73 -10.80
CA ALA A 61 -24.70 -19.53 -10.03
C ALA A 61 -24.04 -20.14 -8.78
N ARG A 62 -22.79 -20.58 -8.89
CA ARG A 62 -21.97 -21.03 -7.76
C ARG A 62 -21.73 -19.91 -6.77
N LEU A 63 -21.35 -18.72 -7.25
CA LEU A 63 -21.12 -17.56 -6.39
C LEU A 63 -22.38 -17.20 -5.57
N MET A 64 -23.57 -17.27 -6.17
CA MET A 64 -24.83 -17.02 -5.44
C MET A 64 -25.10 -18.05 -4.33
N LYS A 65 -24.77 -19.33 -4.58
CA LYS A 65 -24.89 -20.40 -3.58
C LYS A 65 -23.91 -20.18 -2.42
N GLU A 66 -22.67 -19.82 -2.73
CA GLU A 66 -21.63 -19.53 -1.72
C GLU A 66 -22.02 -18.33 -0.86
N LEU A 67 -22.47 -17.23 -1.47
CA LEU A 67 -22.95 -16.06 -0.73
C LEU A 67 -24.14 -16.38 0.18
N THR A 68 -25.06 -17.23 -0.28
CA THR A 68 -26.19 -17.71 0.54
C THR A 68 -25.70 -18.57 1.70
N ALA A 69 -24.74 -19.46 1.47
CA ALA A 69 -24.15 -20.28 2.52
C ALA A 69 -23.44 -19.43 3.58
N MET A 70 -22.67 -18.41 3.16
CA MET A 70 -22.03 -17.45 4.06
C MET A 70 -23.07 -16.71 4.92
N LYS A 71 -24.14 -16.20 4.31
CA LYS A 71 -25.24 -15.55 5.04
C LYS A 71 -25.87 -16.48 6.08
N ASN A 72 -26.17 -17.72 5.70
CA ASN A 72 -26.78 -18.71 6.59
C ASN A 72 -25.84 -19.14 7.73
N ALA A 73 -24.52 -19.07 7.52
CA ALA A 73 -23.51 -19.32 8.54
C ALA A 73 -23.28 -18.12 9.49
N GLY A 74 -23.98 -17.00 9.29
CA GLY A 74 -23.86 -15.80 10.13
C GLY A 74 -22.70 -14.88 9.76
N ILE A 75 -22.07 -15.09 8.60
CA ILE A 75 -21.09 -14.15 8.02
C ILE A 75 -21.84 -12.93 7.50
N VAL A 76 -21.38 -11.74 7.90
CA VAL A 76 -22.06 -10.47 7.57
C VAL A 76 -21.43 -9.75 6.39
N GLY A 77 -20.27 -10.19 5.90
CA GLY A 77 -19.67 -9.56 4.74
C GLY A 77 -18.54 -10.36 4.12
N VAL A 78 -18.16 -9.95 2.93
CA VAL A 78 -17.09 -10.56 2.14
C VAL A 78 -16.16 -9.48 1.60
N ASP A 79 -14.87 -9.77 1.54
CA ASP A 79 -13.94 -8.98 0.75
C ASP A 79 -13.57 -9.77 -0.49
N ILE A 80 -13.92 -9.25 -1.67
CA ILE A 80 -13.76 -9.94 -2.95
C ILE A 80 -12.36 -9.68 -3.50
N PHE A 81 -11.69 -10.77 -3.88
CA PHE A 81 -10.38 -10.76 -4.52
C PHE A 81 -10.43 -11.56 -5.82
N ASP A 82 -9.74 -11.08 -6.84
CA ASP A 82 -9.37 -11.88 -8.00
C ASP A 82 -7.89 -12.26 -7.88
N ILE A 83 -7.50 -13.52 -8.11
CA ILE A 83 -6.12 -13.97 -7.96
C ILE A 83 -5.78 -15.10 -8.93
N GLY A 84 -4.62 -15.04 -9.56
CA GLY A 84 -4.04 -16.15 -10.30
C GLY A 84 -3.65 -17.28 -9.33
N ALA A 85 -4.32 -18.43 -9.46
CA ALA A 85 -4.11 -19.56 -8.57
C ALA A 85 -3.70 -20.83 -9.32
N ARG A 86 -2.74 -21.56 -8.73
CA ARG A 86 -2.31 -22.88 -9.20
C ARG A 86 -3.36 -23.93 -8.90
N ALA A 87 -3.44 -24.95 -9.74
CA ALA A 87 -4.31 -26.09 -9.53
C ALA A 87 -3.87 -26.89 -8.29
N PRO A 88 -4.79 -27.31 -7.40
CA PRO A 88 -4.45 -28.02 -6.16
C PRO A 88 -3.63 -29.30 -6.37
N ASN A 89 -3.84 -29.98 -7.50
CA ASN A 89 -3.21 -31.26 -7.83
C ASN A 89 -2.01 -31.14 -8.79
N ASN A 90 -1.68 -29.93 -9.25
CA ASN A 90 -0.53 -29.71 -10.11
C ASN A 90 -0.01 -28.26 -9.97
N PRO A 91 1.08 -28.05 -9.22
CA PRO A 91 1.63 -26.71 -9.00
C PRO A 91 2.21 -26.06 -10.26
N ASN A 92 2.39 -26.82 -11.35
CA ASN A 92 2.83 -26.32 -12.64
C ASN A 92 1.67 -25.93 -13.56
N LYS A 93 0.42 -26.12 -13.13
CA LYS A 93 -0.77 -25.79 -13.91
C LYS A 93 -1.58 -24.74 -13.18
N MET A 94 -2.00 -23.69 -13.88
CA MET A 94 -2.96 -22.73 -13.36
C MET A 94 -4.38 -23.29 -13.44
N ILE A 95 -5.26 -22.85 -12.53
CA ILE A 95 -6.71 -22.97 -12.75
C ILE A 95 -7.03 -22.33 -14.10
N PRO A 96 -7.97 -22.85 -14.93
CA PRO A 96 -8.26 -22.24 -16.23
C PRO A 96 -8.56 -20.75 -16.10
N ALA A 97 -8.05 -19.92 -17.00
CA ALA A 97 -8.32 -18.49 -16.95
C ALA A 97 -9.78 -18.22 -17.32
N GLY A 98 -10.44 -17.37 -16.53
CA GLY A 98 -11.75 -16.82 -16.84
C GLY A 98 -11.66 -15.39 -17.36
N ALA A 99 -12.76 -14.65 -17.24
CA ALA A 99 -12.85 -13.28 -17.70
C ALA A 99 -11.84 -12.37 -16.97
N PRO A 100 -11.23 -11.40 -17.67
CA PRO A 100 -10.30 -10.46 -17.05
C PRO A 100 -11.00 -9.64 -15.96
N PHE A 101 -10.30 -9.39 -14.86
CA PHE A 101 -10.79 -8.59 -13.74
C PHE A 101 -11.20 -7.20 -14.20
N MET A 102 -12.37 -6.74 -13.76
CA MET A 102 -13.04 -5.51 -14.23
C MET A 102 -13.37 -5.46 -15.73
N GLY A 103 -13.11 -6.53 -16.49
CA GLY A 103 -13.63 -6.69 -17.85
C GLY A 103 -15.14 -6.90 -17.85
N ARG A 104 -15.78 -6.77 -19.02
CA ARG A 104 -17.24 -6.74 -19.16
C ARG A 104 -17.97 -7.86 -18.42
N GLU A 105 -17.53 -9.11 -18.59
CA GLU A 105 -18.17 -10.28 -17.98
C GLU A 105 -17.93 -10.36 -16.48
N ALA A 106 -16.68 -10.17 -16.03
CA ALA A 106 -16.32 -10.15 -14.61
C ALA A 106 -17.06 -9.02 -13.87
N LEU A 107 -17.15 -7.84 -14.47
CA LEU A 107 -17.88 -6.69 -13.94
C LEU A 107 -19.38 -6.98 -13.82
N ALA A 108 -19.98 -7.63 -14.83
CA ALA A 108 -21.38 -8.03 -14.75
C ALA A 108 -21.64 -9.04 -13.63
N THR A 109 -20.73 -10.00 -13.42
CA THR A 109 -20.79 -10.94 -12.30
C THR A 109 -20.65 -10.22 -10.96
N LEU A 110 -19.67 -9.33 -10.81
CA LEU A 110 -19.44 -8.53 -9.62
C LEU A 110 -20.66 -7.69 -9.23
N VAL A 111 -21.28 -7.01 -10.20
CA VAL A 111 -22.50 -6.22 -9.97
C VAL A 111 -23.67 -7.09 -9.48
N LYS A 112 -23.86 -8.28 -10.05
CA LYS A 112 -24.90 -9.22 -9.59
C LYS A 112 -24.65 -9.64 -8.14
N VAL A 113 -23.40 -9.96 -7.79
CA VAL A 113 -23.00 -10.35 -6.44
C VAL A 113 -23.25 -9.20 -5.44
N ILE A 114 -22.84 -7.97 -5.77
CA ILE A 114 -23.06 -6.80 -4.91
C ILE A 114 -24.57 -6.54 -4.70
N LYS A 115 -25.39 -6.64 -5.75
CA LYS A 115 -26.85 -6.50 -5.63
C LYS A 115 -27.44 -7.57 -4.72
N LYS A 116 -27.01 -8.83 -4.86
CA LYS A 116 -27.48 -9.91 -4.00
C LYS A 116 -27.05 -9.73 -2.54
N ALA A 117 -25.81 -9.32 -2.30
CA ALA A 117 -25.33 -8.99 -0.96
C ALA A 117 -26.13 -7.84 -0.34
N THR A 118 -26.56 -6.87 -1.15
CA THR A 118 -27.41 -5.76 -0.70
C THR A 118 -28.77 -6.26 -0.20
N GLU A 119 -29.40 -7.19 -0.92
CA GLU A 119 -30.65 -7.85 -0.47
C GLU A 119 -30.47 -8.61 0.85
N TYR A 120 -29.29 -9.21 1.06
CA TYR A 120 -28.96 -9.93 2.28
C TYR A 120 -28.49 -9.03 3.43
N GLN A 121 -28.41 -7.71 3.21
CA GLN A 121 -27.85 -6.74 4.15
C GLN A 121 -26.44 -7.14 4.61
N MET A 122 -25.66 -7.69 3.67
CA MET A 122 -24.26 -8.00 3.87
C MET A 122 -23.38 -6.85 3.38
N GLU A 123 -22.15 -6.77 3.89
CA GLU A 123 -21.13 -5.85 3.41
C GLU A 123 -20.21 -6.51 2.37
N VAL A 124 -19.77 -5.71 1.41
CA VAL A 124 -18.78 -6.09 0.39
C VAL A 124 -17.62 -5.12 0.45
N GLY A 125 -16.42 -5.64 0.66
CA GLY A 125 -15.17 -5.01 0.27
C GLY A 125 -14.72 -5.49 -1.10
N LEU A 126 -14.00 -4.65 -1.83
CA LEU A 126 -13.44 -4.99 -3.13
C LEU A 126 -11.95 -4.65 -3.17
N SER A 127 -11.12 -5.66 -3.43
CA SER A 127 -9.70 -5.43 -3.76
C SER A 127 -9.58 -4.64 -5.05
N LEU A 128 -8.73 -3.61 -5.07
CA LEU A 128 -8.53 -2.74 -6.23
C LEU A 128 -7.48 -3.26 -7.23
N SER A 129 -7.25 -4.56 -7.28
CA SER A 129 -6.38 -5.19 -8.27
C SER A 129 -6.75 -6.66 -8.46
N SER A 130 -6.34 -7.23 -9.60
CA SER A 130 -6.15 -8.67 -9.67
C SER A 130 -4.93 -8.99 -8.83
N SER A 131 -5.18 -9.51 -7.62
CA SER A 131 -4.21 -9.68 -6.55
C SER A 131 -3.66 -8.34 -6.06
N TRP A 132 -2.36 -8.07 -6.18
CA TRP A 132 -1.70 -6.84 -5.67
C TRP A 132 -0.42 -6.54 -6.44
N ASN A 133 0.23 -5.39 -6.36
CA ASN A 133 -0.16 -4.14 -5.72
C ASN A 133 -1.28 -3.44 -6.52
N ALA A 134 -1.69 -2.24 -6.12
CA ALA A 134 -2.62 -1.43 -6.91
C ALA A 134 -2.11 -1.26 -8.34
N GLY A 135 -2.93 -1.63 -9.32
CA GLY A 135 -2.56 -1.62 -10.74
C GLY A 135 -3.52 -2.40 -11.62
N GLY A 136 -3.20 -2.47 -12.90
CA GLY A 136 -4.02 -3.15 -13.90
C GLY A 136 -3.73 -2.67 -15.33
N SER A 137 -4.36 -3.33 -16.30
CA SER A 137 -4.18 -3.03 -17.74
C SER A 137 -4.61 -1.61 -18.15
N TRP A 138 -5.37 -0.90 -17.31
CA TRP A 138 -5.78 0.49 -17.51
C TRP A 138 -4.68 1.51 -17.16
N ILE A 139 -3.55 1.07 -16.61
CA ILE A 139 -2.47 1.96 -16.18
C ILE A 139 -1.51 2.24 -17.34
N THR A 140 -1.40 3.51 -17.72
CA THR A 140 -0.48 3.98 -18.77
C THR A 140 0.96 4.12 -18.23
N PRO A 141 1.99 4.16 -19.11
CA PRO A 141 3.37 4.36 -18.70
C PRO A 141 3.62 5.61 -17.84
N GLU A 142 2.82 6.67 -17.99
CA GLU A 142 2.88 7.88 -17.17
C GLU A 142 2.47 7.63 -15.72
N HIS A 143 1.48 6.78 -15.49
CA HIS A 143 0.94 6.48 -14.17
C HIS A 143 1.48 5.18 -13.56
N ALA A 144 2.25 4.41 -14.33
CA ALA A 144 2.94 3.21 -13.85
C ALA A 144 4.04 3.56 -12.84
N GLY A 145 4.42 2.57 -12.04
CA GLY A 145 5.56 2.65 -11.12
C GLY A 145 6.85 3.07 -11.83
N LYS A 146 7.65 3.91 -11.17
CA LYS A 146 8.85 4.51 -11.75
C LYS A 146 10.09 4.19 -10.92
N SER A 147 11.22 4.18 -11.62
CA SER A 147 12.54 3.96 -11.04
C SER A 147 13.54 5.00 -11.52
N LEU A 148 14.58 5.19 -10.70
CA LEU A 148 15.74 6.00 -11.04
C LEU A 148 16.81 5.13 -11.69
N TYR A 149 17.30 5.57 -12.85
CA TYR A 149 18.39 4.95 -13.59
C TYR A 149 19.51 5.95 -13.80
N TYR A 150 20.74 5.48 -13.95
CA TYR A 150 21.88 6.35 -14.25
C TYR A 150 22.85 5.76 -15.27
N SER A 151 23.54 6.63 -15.98
CA SER A 151 24.70 6.31 -16.81
C SER A 151 25.87 7.19 -16.41
N THR A 152 27.08 6.70 -16.64
CA THR A 152 28.32 7.37 -16.23
C THR A 152 29.27 7.50 -17.41
N ILE A 153 29.90 8.67 -17.56
CA ILE A 153 31.06 8.88 -18.43
C ILE A 153 32.17 9.58 -17.64
N LYS A 154 33.39 9.61 -18.20
CA LYS A 154 34.52 10.37 -17.65
C LYS A 154 34.87 11.52 -18.58
N ALA A 155 35.32 12.64 -18.02
CA ALA A 155 35.84 13.79 -18.74
C ALA A 155 37.12 14.29 -18.08
N GLN A 156 37.99 14.92 -18.87
CA GLN A 156 39.26 15.49 -18.40
C GLN A 156 39.35 16.93 -18.88
N GLY A 157 39.33 17.89 -17.97
CA GLY A 157 39.51 19.30 -18.30
C GLY A 157 40.97 19.78 -18.21
N PRO A 158 41.23 21.06 -18.52
CA PRO A 158 40.22 22.09 -18.84
C PRO A 158 39.78 22.13 -20.32
N GLY A 159 38.61 22.72 -20.60
CA GLY A 159 38.20 23.13 -21.95
C GLY A 159 36.74 22.81 -22.31
N ILE A 160 36.22 23.44 -23.37
CA ILE A 160 34.89 23.13 -23.93
C ILE A 160 34.94 21.77 -24.60
N GLN A 161 34.08 20.85 -24.14
CA GLN A 161 33.98 19.51 -24.68
C GLN A 161 32.55 19.19 -25.07
N LYS A 162 32.43 18.55 -26.24
CA LYS A 162 31.20 17.95 -26.73
C LYS A 162 31.27 16.45 -26.46
N LEU A 163 30.53 15.99 -25.46
CA LEU A 163 30.56 14.60 -24.99
C LEU A 163 29.20 13.96 -25.22
N THR A 164 29.15 12.68 -25.58
CA THR A 164 27.91 11.91 -25.62
C THR A 164 27.68 11.21 -24.29
N ILE A 165 26.55 11.47 -23.64
CA ILE A 165 26.15 10.75 -22.41
C ILE A 165 25.00 9.82 -22.76
N PRO A 166 25.23 8.50 -22.83
CA PRO A 166 24.19 7.56 -23.26
C PRO A 166 23.01 7.57 -22.29
N PHE A 167 21.84 7.18 -22.80
CA PHE A 167 20.71 6.86 -21.94
C PHE A 167 21.09 5.70 -21.00
N PRO A 168 20.66 5.69 -19.72
CA PRO A 168 20.92 4.59 -18.80
C PRO A 168 20.47 3.23 -19.33
N THR A 169 21.33 2.21 -19.24
CA THR A 169 20.93 0.84 -19.55
C THR A 169 19.91 0.37 -18.53
N ILE A 170 18.74 -0.06 -18.99
CA ILE A 170 17.72 -0.67 -18.15
C ILE A 170 17.76 -2.19 -18.36
N SER A 171 17.99 -2.93 -17.29
CA SER A 171 17.96 -4.40 -17.31
C SER A 171 16.59 -4.89 -17.78
N THR A 172 16.55 -5.91 -18.64
CA THR A 172 15.31 -6.59 -19.02
C THR A 172 14.76 -7.45 -17.89
N LEU A 173 15.54 -7.71 -16.84
CA LEU A 173 15.16 -8.49 -15.67
C LEU A 173 15.14 -7.63 -14.40
N ASP A 174 14.28 -7.98 -13.45
CA ASP A 174 14.30 -7.46 -12.09
C ASP A 174 15.38 -8.13 -11.23
N GLU A 175 15.49 -7.72 -9.97
CA GLU A 175 16.49 -8.24 -9.02
C GLU A 175 16.28 -9.73 -8.68
N ARG A 176 15.09 -10.28 -8.98
CA ARG A 176 14.74 -11.69 -8.81
C ARG A 176 14.83 -12.47 -10.13
N GLY A 177 15.36 -11.87 -11.19
CA GLY A 177 15.50 -12.49 -12.51
C GLY A 177 14.20 -12.60 -13.31
N LYS A 178 13.11 -11.91 -12.92
CA LYS A 178 11.86 -11.90 -13.68
C LYS A 178 11.87 -10.82 -14.76
N PRO A 179 11.21 -11.03 -15.91
CA PRO A 179 11.10 -10.01 -16.95
C PRO A 179 10.46 -8.71 -16.45
N ARG A 180 11.11 -7.58 -16.76
CA ARG A 180 10.51 -6.24 -16.65
C ARG A 180 9.72 -5.94 -17.92
N VAL A 181 8.51 -5.42 -17.75
CA VAL A 181 7.65 -5.05 -18.88
C VAL A 181 7.69 -3.54 -19.05
N ILE A 182 8.56 -3.07 -19.97
CA ILE A 182 8.69 -1.65 -20.32
C ILE A 182 8.35 -1.50 -21.79
N ILE A 183 7.51 -0.50 -22.10
CA ILE A 183 7.16 -0.15 -23.47
C ILE A 183 8.23 0.79 -24.03
N TYR A 184 8.79 0.45 -25.18
CA TYR A 184 9.81 1.23 -25.88
C TYR A 184 9.24 1.86 -27.15
N ASN A 185 9.74 3.04 -27.51
CA ASN A 185 9.44 3.70 -28.77
C ASN A 185 10.30 3.14 -29.93
N ALA A 186 10.06 3.63 -31.15
CA ALA A 186 10.79 3.19 -32.35
C ALA A 186 12.30 3.47 -32.29
N GLN A 187 12.74 4.37 -31.42
CA GLN A 187 14.15 4.72 -31.19
C GLN A 187 14.79 3.87 -30.08
N GLY A 188 14.08 2.87 -29.55
CA GLY A 188 14.58 1.99 -28.50
C GLY A 188 14.67 2.65 -27.11
N LYS A 189 14.04 3.81 -26.90
CA LYS A 189 13.94 4.47 -25.58
C LYS A 189 12.59 4.14 -24.92
N PRO A 190 12.51 4.04 -23.58
CA PRO A 190 11.25 3.90 -22.89
C PRO A 190 10.25 4.99 -23.29
N VAL A 191 8.98 4.64 -23.50
CA VAL A 191 7.92 5.60 -23.86
C VAL A 191 7.77 6.69 -22.80
N TYR A 192 7.97 6.33 -21.53
CA TYR A 192 8.07 7.29 -20.43
C TYR A 192 9.52 7.36 -19.94
N ALA A 193 10.15 8.51 -20.15
CA ALA A 193 11.43 8.86 -19.55
C ALA A 193 11.48 10.36 -19.29
N LYS A 194 12.00 10.77 -18.13
CA LYS A 194 12.23 12.17 -17.76
C LYS A 194 13.62 12.34 -17.19
N GLU A 195 14.38 13.31 -17.71
CA GLU A 195 15.64 13.71 -17.12
C GLU A 195 15.42 14.18 -15.68
N VAL A 196 16.27 13.72 -14.77
CA VAL A 196 16.26 14.16 -13.36
C VAL A 196 17.35 15.19 -13.14
N VAL A 197 18.61 14.81 -13.43
CA VAL A 197 19.77 15.69 -13.31
C VAL A 197 20.98 15.09 -14.03
N VAL A 198 21.85 15.94 -14.58
CA VAL A 198 23.22 15.59 -14.98
C VAL A 198 24.20 16.24 -14.00
N LEU A 199 25.00 15.42 -13.32
CA LEU A 199 25.94 15.86 -12.28
C LEU A 199 27.37 15.54 -12.70
N ALA A 200 28.29 16.46 -12.42
CA ALA A 200 29.73 16.20 -12.54
C ALA A 200 30.39 16.19 -11.15
N TYR A 201 31.18 15.15 -10.91
CA TYR A 201 31.91 14.88 -9.67
C TYR A 201 33.41 14.94 -9.97
N PRO A 202 34.22 15.62 -9.15
CA PRO A 202 35.67 15.51 -9.24
C PRO A 202 36.10 14.07 -8.93
N SER A 203 36.92 13.45 -9.78
CA SER A 203 37.30 12.03 -9.69
C SER A 203 38.81 11.80 -9.52
N GLY A 204 39.57 12.85 -9.18
CA GLY A 204 41.03 12.85 -9.23
C GLY A 204 41.75 12.28 -8.01
N ASP A 205 41.05 12.04 -6.88
CA ASP A 205 41.67 11.57 -5.64
C ASP A 205 40.96 10.30 -5.12
N ALA A 206 41.51 9.14 -5.45
CA ALA A 206 40.90 7.84 -5.18
C ALA A 206 40.77 7.48 -3.68
N LYS A 207 41.34 8.29 -2.78
CA LYS A 207 41.35 8.05 -1.33
C LYS A 207 40.45 8.99 -0.53
N ALA A 208 39.80 9.96 -1.17
CA ALA A 208 38.95 10.94 -0.51
C ALA A 208 37.52 10.90 -1.07
N TYR A 209 36.53 11.05 -0.20
CA TYR A 209 35.14 11.26 -0.62
C TYR A 209 35.04 12.55 -1.45
N PRO A 210 34.16 12.61 -2.45
CA PRO A 210 33.98 13.81 -3.26
C PRO A 210 33.49 14.96 -2.37
N ASP A 211 34.19 16.09 -2.43
CA ASP A 211 33.77 17.33 -1.80
C ASP A 211 32.44 17.78 -2.42
N THR A 212 31.36 17.71 -1.62
CA THR A 212 29.99 18.00 -2.08
C THR A 212 29.82 19.45 -2.55
N SER A 213 30.71 20.37 -2.15
CA SER A 213 30.72 21.75 -2.65
C SER A 213 31.19 21.84 -4.10
N LYS A 214 32.01 20.87 -4.56
CA LYS A 214 32.56 20.81 -5.93
C LYS A 214 31.69 20.01 -6.90
N ILE A 215 30.65 19.34 -6.41
CA ILE A 215 29.66 18.67 -7.27
C ILE A 215 28.80 19.73 -7.95
N VAL A 216 28.78 19.70 -9.28
CA VAL A 216 28.08 20.69 -10.10
C VAL A 216 26.93 20.04 -10.88
N ASN A 217 25.78 20.72 -10.88
CA ASN A 217 24.67 20.40 -11.76
C ASN A 217 24.93 21.01 -13.14
N ILE A 218 25.13 20.16 -14.13
CA ILE A 218 25.46 20.54 -15.51
C ILE A 218 24.31 20.22 -16.48
N SER A 219 23.10 20.01 -15.96
CA SER A 219 21.91 19.71 -16.77
C SER A 219 21.62 20.78 -17.82
N ALA A 220 21.92 22.05 -17.53
CA ALA A 220 21.74 23.16 -18.47
C ALA A 220 22.62 23.06 -19.73
N PHE A 221 23.66 22.22 -19.70
CA PHE A 221 24.57 21.99 -20.81
C PHE A 221 24.26 20.71 -21.59
N PHE A 222 23.24 19.95 -21.17
CA PHE A 222 22.89 18.65 -21.73
C PHE A 222 21.64 18.73 -22.61
N ASP A 223 21.74 18.19 -23.83
CA ASP A 223 20.65 18.02 -24.78
C ASP A 223 20.23 16.55 -24.82
N SER A 224 19.09 16.24 -24.19
CA SER A 224 18.54 14.89 -24.09
C SER A 224 18.01 14.32 -25.42
N ASN A 225 17.74 15.16 -26.42
CA ASN A 225 17.29 14.71 -27.74
C ASN A 225 18.45 14.14 -28.55
N ARG A 226 19.64 14.72 -28.38
CA ARG A 226 20.88 14.28 -29.04
C ARG A 226 21.78 13.43 -28.17
N ASP A 227 21.46 13.30 -26.88
CA ASP A 227 22.32 12.68 -25.87
C ASP A 227 23.71 13.36 -25.80
N GLU A 228 23.77 14.68 -26.05
CA GLU A 228 25.00 15.47 -26.15
C GLU A 228 25.13 16.47 -25.00
N LEU A 229 26.28 16.49 -24.33
CA LEU A 229 26.70 17.49 -23.36
C LEU A 229 27.70 18.45 -24.01
N ASN A 230 27.46 19.75 -23.89
CA ASN A 230 28.40 20.80 -24.31
C ASN A 230 28.81 21.65 -23.09
N TRP A 231 29.88 21.24 -22.41
CA TRP A 231 30.28 21.81 -21.12
C TRP A 231 31.74 22.28 -21.15
N ASN A 232 32.01 23.45 -20.58
CA ASN A 232 33.38 23.93 -20.32
C ASN A 232 33.91 23.24 -19.06
N VAL A 233 34.55 22.10 -19.26
CA VAL A 233 35.04 21.23 -18.19
C VAL A 233 36.16 21.96 -17.43
N PRO A 234 36.05 22.16 -16.10
CA PRO A 234 37.14 22.74 -15.32
C PRO A 234 38.36 21.82 -15.28
N ALA A 235 39.54 22.38 -15.00
CA ALA A 235 40.76 21.59 -14.88
C ALA A 235 40.61 20.43 -13.89
N GLY A 236 41.11 19.25 -14.26
CA GLY A 236 41.02 18.03 -13.45
C GLY A 236 40.18 16.91 -14.09
N SER A 237 40.14 15.77 -13.42
CA SER A 237 39.36 14.61 -13.84
C SER A 237 37.95 14.66 -13.25
N TRP A 238 36.95 14.37 -14.08
CA TRP A 238 35.55 14.40 -13.71
C TRP A 238 34.86 13.10 -14.09
N GLU A 239 34.00 12.63 -13.19
CA GLU A 239 32.96 11.65 -13.49
C GLU A 239 31.65 12.39 -13.72
N ILE A 240 30.95 12.11 -14.81
CA ILE A 240 29.68 12.72 -15.15
C ILE A 240 28.62 11.64 -15.12
N GLN A 241 27.57 11.86 -14.32
CA GLN A 241 26.44 10.95 -14.20
C GLN A 241 25.14 11.61 -14.67
N ARG A 242 24.42 10.94 -15.57
CA ARG A 242 23.08 11.33 -16.03
C ARG A 242 22.05 10.46 -15.34
N PHE A 243 21.16 11.08 -14.58
CA PHE A 243 20.06 10.40 -13.90
C PHE A 243 18.75 10.62 -14.65
N VAL A 244 18.02 9.52 -14.88
CA VAL A 244 16.75 9.51 -15.60
C VAL A 244 15.71 8.75 -14.80
N CYS A 245 14.52 9.32 -14.70
CA CYS A 245 13.33 8.64 -14.20
C CYS A 245 12.63 7.95 -15.38
N SER A 246 12.40 6.64 -15.27
CA SER A 246 11.68 5.84 -16.28
C SER A 246 10.79 4.82 -15.59
N SER A 247 9.90 4.15 -16.35
CA SER A 247 9.08 3.04 -15.83
C SER A 247 9.95 1.98 -15.16
N SER A 248 9.52 1.50 -13.99
CA SER A 248 10.17 0.40 -13.27
C SER A 248 9.97 -0.95 -13.96
N GLY A 249 8.94 -1.07 -14.80
CA GLY A 249 8.51 -2.31 -15.44
C GLY A 249 7.88 -3.34 -14.50
N GLU A 250 7.61 -2.96 -13.24
CA GLU A 250 6.96 -3.83 -12.25
C GLU A 250 5.51 -4.11 -12.66
N GLN A 251 5.11 -5.37 -12.52
CA GLN A 251 3.76 -5.85 -12.77
C GLN A 251 3.06 -6.21 -11.47
N LEU A 252 1.74 -6.38 -11.55
CA LEU A 252 0.98 -7.08 -10.51
C LEU A 252 1.67 -8.41 -10.11
N LYS A 253 1.47 -8.84 -8.87
CA LYS A 253 1.91 -10.10 -8.27
C LYS A 253 0.71 -11.04 -8.24
N TYR A 254 0.91 -12.29 -8.66
CA TYR A 254 -0.12 -13.34 -8.66
C TYR A 254 -1.45 -12.94 -9.34
N TYR A 255 -1.41 -12.07 -10.36
CA TYR A 255 -2.61 -11.72 -11.12
C TYR A 255 -3.16 -12.93 -11.87
N SER A 256 -4.48 -12.92 -12.11
CA SER A 256 -5.11 -13.86 -13.01
C SER A 256 -4.55 -13.69 -14.43
N ASP A 257 -4.35 -14.77 -15.18
CA ASP A 257 -3.61 -14.74 -16.46
C ASP A 257 -4.18 -13.71 -17.47
N SER A 258 -5.50 -13.47 -17.43
CA SER A 258 -6.18 -12.48 -18.29
C SER A 258 -6.15 -11.04 -17.77
N SER A 259 -5.64 -10.82 -16.55
CA SER A 259 -5.70 -9.55 -15.80
C SER A 259 -4.33 -8.88 -15.60
N ALA A 260 -3.34 -9.23 -16.43
CA ALA A 260 -2.00 -8.66 -16.35
C ALA A 260 -1.99 -7.12 -16.49
N GLY A 261 -1.04 -6.47 -15.82
CA GLY A 261 -0.82 -5.04 -15.98
C GLY A 261 0.25 -4.48 -15.05
N PRO A 262 0.71 -3.24 -15.31
CA PRO A 262 1.66 -2.58 -14.45
C PRO A 262 1.03 -2.12 -13.13
N ILE A 263 1.86 -2.07 -12.08
CA ILE A 263 1.50 -1.38 -10.83
C ILE A 263 1.52 0.13 -11.05
N ILE A 264 0.76 0.87 -10.24
CA ILE A 264 0.78 2.32 -10.26
C ILE A 264 2.05 2.91 -9.63
N ASP A 265 2.30 4.19 -9.90
CA ASP A 265 3.18 5.02 -9.07
C ASP A 265 2.48 5.34 -7.74
N HIS A 266 2.79 4.56 -6.71
CA HIS A 266 2.21 4.70 -5.37
C HIS A 266 2.62 6.01 -4.69
N PHE A 267 3.57 6.75 -5.26
CA PHE A 267 4.09 8.00 -4.72
C PHE A 267 3.48 9.22 -5.43
N ASP A 268 2.57 9.01 -6.39
CA ASP A 268 1.91 10.04 -7.18
C ASP A 268 0.38 10.02 -6.96
N SER A 269 -0.16 11.14 -6.47
CA SER A 269 -1.59 11.28 -6.17
C SER A 269 -2.48 11.24 -7.43
N VAL A 270 -1.95 11.61 -8.59
CA VAL A 270 -2.64 11.52 -9.88
C VAL A 270 -2.76 10.07 -10.31
N ALA A 271 -1.69 9.28 -10.18
CA ALA A 271 -1.72 7.85 -10.48
C ALA A 271 -2.73 7.11 -9.59
N THR A 272 -2.72 7.38 -8.27
CA THR A 272 -3.74 6.85 -7.34
C THR A 272 -5.14 7.27 -7.76
N ARG A 273 -5.36 8.53 -8.16
CA ARG A 273 -6.68 8.99 -8.63
C ARG A 273 -7.13 8.23 -9.87
N VAL A 274 -6.29 8.12 -10.89
CA VAL A 274 -6.61 7.41 -12.13
C VAL A 274 -7.03 5.98 -11.83
N HIS A 275 -6.31 5.31 -10.94
CA HIS A 275 -6.61 3.95 -10.52
C HIS A 275 -7.94 3.81 -9.78
N PHE A 276 -8.19 4.63 -8.76
CA PHE A 276 -9.45 4.58 -8.00
C PHE A 276 -10.66 4.96 -8.87
N MET A 277 -10.51 5.99 -9.69
CA MET A 277 -11.58 6.44 -10.58
C MET A 277 -11.93 5.37 -11.62
N TYR A 278 -10.97 4.57 -12.08
CA TYR A 278 -11.28 3.43 -12.95
C TYR A 278 -12.35 2.51 -12.34
N PHE A 279 -12.22 2.11 -11.07
CA PHE A 279 -13.24 1.27 -10.42
C PHE A 279 -14.57 2.01 -10.25
N ILE A 280 -14.52 3.25 -9.78
CA ILE A 280 -15.70 4.07 -9.53
C ILE A 280 -16.49 4.29 -10.82
N ASP A 281 -15.83 4.68 -11.91
CA ASP A 281 -16.46 5.00 -13.18
C ASP A 281 -17.10 3.77 -13.84
N HIS A 282 -16.59 2.57 -13.57
CA HIS A 282 -17.17 1.31 -14.08
C HIS A 282 -18.30 0.78 -13.19
N LEU A 283 -18.22 0.95 -11.87
CA LEU A 283 -19.20 0.41 -10.93
C LEU A 283 -20.39 1.35 -10.71
N LYS A 284 -20.13 2.66 -10.59
CA LYS A 284 -21.14 3.66 -10.24
C LYS A 284 -22.32 3.71 -11.22
N PRO A 285 -22.15 3.65 -12.55
CA PRO A 285 -23.28 3.62 -13.47
C PRO A 285 -24.17 2.38 -13.33
N LEU A 286 -23.62 1.27 -12.81
CA LEU A 286 -24.31 -0.01 -12.72
C LEU A 286 -24.98 -0.26 -11.35
N LEU A 287 -24.44 0.39 -10.30
CA LEU A 287 -24.88 0.25 -8.91
C LEU A 287 -25.58 1.50 -8.36
N GLY A 288 -25.31 2.68 -8.92
CA GLY A 288 -25.90 3.95 -8.50
C GLY A 288 -25.18 4.61 -7.32
N ASP A 289 -25.91 4.85 -6.24
CA ASP A 289 -25.39 5.43 -5.00
C ASP A 289 -24.86 4.31 -4.10
N PHE A 290 -23.53 4.22 -3.94
CA PHE A 290 -22.89 3.14 -3.18
C PHE A 290 -23.34 3.09 -1.72
N THR A 291 -23.77 4.22 -1.13
CA THR A 291 -24.28 4.24 0.25
C THR A 291 -25.51 3.36 0.43
N LYS A 292 -26.26 3.12 -0.65
CA LYS A 292 -27.47 2.28 -0.72
C LYS A 292 -27.18 0.84 -1.17
N THR A 293 -25.90 0.46 -1.30
CA THR A 293 -25.48 -0.87 -1.75
C THR A 293 -24.66 -1.58 -0.68
N ALA A 294 -24.41 -2.87 -0.86
CA ALA A 294 -23.50 -3.66 -0.05
C ALA A 294 -22.03 -3.26 -0.23
N LEU A 295 -21.62 -2.63 -1.34
CA LEU A 295 -20.25 -2.18 -1.50
C LEU A 295 -19.97 -1.05 -0.50
N LYS A 296 -19.18 -1.34 0.53
CA LYS A 296 -18.85 -0.41 1.61
C LYS A 296 -17.39 0.01 1.61
N ASN A 297 -16.51 -0.84 1.09
CA ASN A 297 -15.08 -0.68 1.27
C ASN A 297 -14.32 -0.95 -0.03
N PHE A 298 -13.33 -0.13 -0.30
CA PHE A 298 -12.22 -0.53 -1.16
C PHE A 298 -11.08 -1.05 -0.30
N TYR A 299 -10.37 -2.03 -0.84
CA TYR A 299 -9.25 -2.67 -0.17
C TYR A 299 -7.99 -2.58 -1.03
N LEU A 300 -6.89 -2.19 -0.38
CA LEU A 300 -5.54 -2.21 -0.92
C LEU A 300 -4.73 -3.22 -0.11
N ALA A 301 -4.29 -4.30 -0.75
CA ALA A 301 -3.48 -5.34 -0.10
C ALA A 301 -2.08 -4.84 0.29
N SER A 302 -1.30 -5.74 0.88
CA SER A 302 0.12 -5.54 1.19
C SER A 302 0.96 -5.10 -0.01
N PHE A 303 2.03 -4.36 0.28
CA PHE A 303 2.92 -3.79 -0.72
C PHE A 303 4.16 -4.67 -0.97
N GLU A 304 4.33 -5.13 -2.20
CA GLU A 304 5.40 -6.05 -2.61
C GLU A 304 6.22 -5.58 -3.83
N ALA A 305 6.23 -4.28 -4.11
CA ALA A 305 7.10 -3.76 -5.17
C ALA A 305 8.57 -3.70 -4.72
N THR A 306 9.50 -3.98 -5.63
CA THR A 306 10.92 -4.16 -5.32
C THR A 306 11.87 -3.22 -6.07
N GLY A 307 11.42 -2.57 -7.14
CA GLY A 307 12.26 -1.64 -7.91
C GLY A 307 12.77 -0.43 -7.10
N SER A 308 13.96 0.08 -7.46
CA SER A 308 14.49 1.36 -6.94
C SER A 308 13.45 2.47 -7.16
N VAL A 309 12.87 2.98 -6.10
CA VAL A 309 11.70 3.86 -6.18
C VAL A 309 12.09 5.27 -6.61
N TRP A 310 11.33 5.84 -7.55
CA TRP A 310 11.35 7.26 -7.85
C TRP A 310 9.98 7.78 -8.25
N THR A 311 9.72 9.07 -8.06
CA THR A 311 8.56 9.77 -8.65
C THR A 311 8.94 11.22 -9.00
N PRO A 312 8.36 11.85 -10.04
CA PRO A 312 8.75 13.21 -10.44
C PRO A 312 8.61 14.28 -9.35
N SER A 313 7.70 14.10 -8.39
CA SER A 313 7.51 15.05 -7.28
C SER A 313 8.55 14.90 -6.15
N LEU A 314 9.36 13.83 -6.16
CA LEU A 314 10.28 13.49 -5.07
C LEU A 314 11.26 14.62 -4.75
N PRO A 315 11.98 15.24 -5.71
CA PRO A 315 12.96 16.28 -5.36
C PRO A 315 12.36 17.48 -4.63
N ALA A 316 11.17 17.92 -5.05
CA ALA A 316 10.49 19.06 -4.44
C ALA A 316 10.02 18.73 -3.00
N GLU A 317 9.45 17.55 -2.79
CA GLU A 317 9.00 17.10 -1.47
C GLU A 317 10.19 16.79 -0.55
N PHE A 318 11.26 16.20 -1.08
CA PHE A 318 12.50 15.96 -0.35
C PHE A 318 13.07 17.26 0.20
N LYS A 319 13.18 18.31 -0.63
CA LYS A 319 13.67 19.61 -0.20
C LYS A 319 12.77 20.23 0.87
N LYS A 320 11.45 20.09 0.71
CA LYS A 320 10.47 20.63 1.65
C LYS A 320 10.56 19.96 3.02
N ILE A 321 10.76 18.64 3.07
CA ILE A 321 10.84 17.86 4.32
C ILE A 321 12.21 18.05 4.97
N ASN A 322 13.29 17.94 4.20
CA ASN A 322 14.65 17.81 4.74
C ASN A 322 15.47 19.11 4.70
N GLY A 323 15.01 20.13 3.98
CA GLY A 323 15.65 21.45 3.91
C GLY A 323 16.80 21.58 2.91
N TYR A 324 17.11 20.55 2.12
CA TYR A 324 18.17 20.57 1.10
C TYR A 324 17.81 19.80 -0.17
N GLU A 325 18.53 20.05 -1.27
CA GLU A 325 18.30 19.40 -2.56
C GLU A 325 18.79 17.94 -2.57
N VAL A 326 17.99 17.02 -3.12
CA VAL A 326 18.32 15.58 -3.19
C VAL A 326 19.49 15.27 -4.14
N TYR A 327 19.70 16.10 -5.16
CA TYR A 327 20.45 15.74 -6.37
C TYR A 327 21.89 15.31 -6.10
N LYS A 328 22.64 16.09 -5.31
CA LYS A 328 24.08 15.87 -5.10
C LYS A 328 24.41 14.52 -4.45
N LEU A 329 23.43 13.92 -3.77
CA LEU A 329 23.60 12.68 -3.02
C LEU A 329 22.96 11.47 -3.72
N LEU A 330 22.35 11.63 -4.90
CA LEU A 330 21.78 10.52 -5.66
C LEU A 330 22.73 9.33 -5.92
N PRO A 331 24.04 9.50 -6.14
CA PRO A 331 24.96 8.36 -6.25
C PRO A 331 24.92 7.41 -5.06
N SER A 332 24.61 7.96 -3.87
CA SER A 332 24.50 7.21 -2.62
C SER A 332 23.38 6.17 -2.63
N LEU A 333 22.44 6.25 -3.58
CA LEU A 333 21.39 5.25 -3.79
C LEU A 333 21.92 3.99 -4.53
N PHE A 334 23.04 4.12 -5.24
CA PHE A 334 23.61 3.05 -6.08
C PHE A 334 24.96 2.56 -5.57
N ASN A 335 25.66 3.36 -4.76
CA ASN A 335 26.93 3.02 -4.13
C ASN A 335 26.99 3.61 -2.72
N ASP A 336 26.88 2.75 -1.71
CA ASP A 336 26.90 3.11 -0.29
C ASP A 336 28.25 3.66 0.19
N LYS A 337 29.31 3.50 -0.60
CA LYS A 337 30.67 3.99 -0.33
C LYS A 337 31.02 5.27 -1.08
N MET A 338 30.08 5.86 -1.82
CA MET A 338 30.35 7.11 -2.56
C MET A 338 30.69 8.28 -1.63
N PHE A 339 30.05 8.34 -0.46
CA PHE A 339 30.26 9.38 0.54
C PHE A 339 30.70 8.73 1.86
N ASP A 340 31.10 9.56 2.84
CA ASP A 340 31.34 9.04 4.17
C ASP A 340 30.07 8.41 4.75
N LYS A 341 30.28 7.46 5.66
CA LYS A 341 29.19 6.66 6.24
C LYS A 341 28.11 7.52 6.90
N ILE A 342 28.48 8.60 7.59
CA ILE A 342 27.53 9.45 8.31
C ILE A 342 26.65 10.20 7.30
N VAL A 343 27.24 10.76 6.25
CA VAL A 343 26.49 11.42 5.17
C VAL A 343 25.59 10.43 4.44
N HIS A 344 26.10 9.23 4.12
CA HIS A 344 25.32 8.17 3.47
C HIS A 344 24.09 7.79 4.31
N GLU A 345 24.28 7.48 5.60
CA GLU A 345 23.22 7.03 6.50
C GLU A 345 22.18 8.14 6.72
N LYS A 346 22.60 9.40 6.90
CA LYS A 346 21.67 10.53 7.04
C LYS A 346 20.87 10.76 5.76
N PHE A 347 21.51 10.74 4.60
CA PHE A 347 20.81 10.89 3.33
C PHE A 347 19.82 9.75 3.10
N LYS A 348 20.23 8.50 3.41
CA LYS A 348 19.35 7.34 3.23
C LYS A 348 18.13 7.42 4.13
N HIS A 349 18.30 7.87 5.38
CA HIS A 349 17.19 8.15 6.29
C HIS A 349 16.23 9.18 5.70
N ASP A 350 16.73 10.36 5.31
CA ASP A 350 15.93 11.48 4.77
C ASP A 350 15.20 11.10 3.47
N PHE A 351 15.86 10.30 2.63
CA PHE A 351 15.28 9.78 1.41
C PHE A 351 14.14 8.81 1.72
N ASN A 352 14.35 7.85 2.62
CA ASN A 352 13.32 6.89 3.03
C ASN A 352 12.13 7.59 3.72
N GLU A 353 12.38 8.60 4.56
CA GLU A 353 11.33 9.42 5.17
C GLU A 353 10.49 10.13 4.10
N THR A 354 11.13 10.73 3.10
CA THR A 354 10.43 11.37 1.98
C THR A 354 9.56 10.39 1.20
N ILE A 355 10.09 9.20 0.89
CA ILE A 355 9.34 8.15 0.20
C ILE A 355 8.12 7.70 1.02
N SER A 356 8.30 7.52 2.33
CA SER A 356 7.23 7.20 3.27
C SER A 356 6.13 8.25 3.25
N GLU A 357 6.48 9.53 3.40
CA GLU A 357 5.51 10.64 3.37
C GLU A 357 4.76 10.74 2.04
N LEU A 358 5.45 10.52 0.92
CA LEU A 358 4.85 10.49 -0.39
C LEU A 358 3.82 9.36 -0.50
N MET A 359 4.18 8.13 -0.12
CA MET A 359 3.26 6.99 -0.19
C MET A 359 2.04 7.17 0.72
N ILE A 360 2.27 7.56 1.98
CA ILE A 360 1.20 7.77 2.96
C ILE A 360 0.20 8.83 2.45
N ARG A 361 0.70 9.97 1.95
CA ARG A 361 -0.17 11.05 1.49
C ARG A 361 -0.83 10.73 0.15
N ASN A 362 -0.05 10.25 -0.81
CA ASN A 362 -0.48 10.17 -2.22
C ASN A 362 -1.13 8.84 -2.57
N HIS A 363 -0.93 7.78 -1.80
CA HIS A 363 -1.62 6.50 -1.97
C HIS A 363 -2.75 6.34 -0.96
N TYR A 364 -2.42 6.23 0.32
CA TYR A 364 -3.41 5.93 1.37
C TYR A 364 -4.33 7.13 1.65
N GLY A 365 -3.75 8.30 1.91
CA GLY A 365 -4.51 9.53 2.15
C GLY A 365 -5.37 9.92 0.95
N LYS A 366 -4.81 9.87 -0.27
CA LYS A 366 -5.55 10.19 -1.49
C LYS A 366 -6.63 9.14 -1.81
N GLY A 367 -6.32 7.86 -1.69
CA GLY A 367 -7.29 6.78 -1.89
C GLY A 367 -8.48 6.92 -0.95
N LYS A 368 -8.21 7.21 0.33
CA LYS A 368 -9.23 7.47 1.34
C LYS A 368 -10.09 8.70 1.02
N GLU A 369 -9.46 9.80 0.61
CA GLU A 369 -10.18 11.01 0.19
C GLU A 369 -11.17 10.67 -0.94
N ILE A 370 -10.71 9.93 -1.95
CA ILE A 370 -11.54 9.56 -3.10
C ILE A 370 -12.64 8.59 -2.67
N ALA A 371 -12.32 7.50 -1.97
CA ALA A 371 -13.32 6.52 -1.51
C ALA A 371 -14.43 7.19 -0.69
N ASN A 372 -14.06 8.02 0.29
CA ASN A 372 -15.01 8.71 1.16
C ASN A 372 -15.92 9.67 0.39
N SER A 373 -15.42 10.32 -0.66
CA SER A 373 -16.25 11.20 -1.51
C SER A 373 -17.39 10.47 -2.24
N TYR A 374 -17.32 9.14 -2.34
CA TYR A 374 -18.37 8.26 -2.89
C TYR A 374 -19.09 7.42 -1.83
N GLY A 375 -18.89 7.73 -0.54
CA GLY A 375 -19.51 7.01 0.58
C GLY A 375 -18.92 5.62 0.84
N LEU A 376 -17.69 5.38 0.36
CA LEU A 376 -16.93 4.15 0.60
C LEU A 376 -15.80 4.43 1.59
N LYS A 377 -15.38 3.41 2.35
CA LYS A 377 -14.19 3.48 3.19
C LYS A 377 -12.98 2.88 2.48
N LEU A 378 -11.79 3.24 2.92
CA LEU A 378 -10.55 2.59 2.53
C LEU A 378 -10.00 1.70 3.66
N ILE A 379 -9.74 0.44 3.31
CA ILE A 379 -9.12 -0.57 4.16
C ILE A 379 -7.80 -1.02 3.54
N SER A 380 -6.77 -1.25 4.36
CA SER A 380 -5.48 -1.75 3.89
C SER A 380 -4.64 -2.29 5.05
N GLU A 381 -3.75 -3.23 4.75
CA GLU A 381 -2.62 -3.62 5.62
C GLU A 381 -1.48 -2.60 5.59
N SER A 382 -1.46 -1.77 4.53
CA SER A 382 -0.53 -0.67 4.32
C SER A 382 0.95 -0.99 4.46
N GLY A 383 1.49 -0.89 5.69
CA GLY A 383 2.90 -1.10 6.01
C GLY A 383 3.27 -2.58 6.22
N GLY A 384 2.29 -3.47 6.18
CA GLY A 384 2.43 -4.87 6.55
C GLY A 384 2.41 -5.87 5.39
N PRO A 385 2.93 -7.10 5.57
CA PRO A 385 3.59 -7.64 6.78
C PRO A 385 5.02 -7.21 7.07
N GLY A 386 5.49 -6.09 6.51
CA GLY A 386 6.68 -5.35 6.98
C GLY A 386 7.96 -6.20 7.11
N PRO A 387 9.06 -5.65 7.65
CA PRO A 387 10.26 -6.44 7.89
C PRO A 387 10.00 -7.55 8.95
N PRO A 388 10.53 -8.77 8.76
CA PRO A 388 11.49 -9.18 7.74
C PRO A 388 10.87 -9.68 6.42
N LEU A 389 9.54 -9.78 6.29
CA LEU A 389 8.88 -10.36 5.11
C LEU A 389 8.96 -9.46 3.88
N HIS A 390 8.61 -8.18 4.04
CA HIS A 390 8.61 -7.19 2.97
C HIS A 390 9.21 -5.86 3.44
N ASN A 391 9.98 -5.23 2.56
CA ASN A 391 10.50 -3.89 2.81
C ASN A 391 9.51 -2.85 2.28
N VAL A 392 8.41 -2.65 3.01
CA VAL A 392 7.42 -1.63 2.65
C VAL A 392 7.98 -0.25 2.97
N PRO A 393 8.03 0.71 2.03
CA PRO A 393 8.75 1.95 2.22
C PRO A 393 7.87 3.01 2.93
N VAL A 394 7.33 2.67 4.10
CA VAL A 394 6.47 3.54 4.91
C VAL A 394 6.78 3.43 6.40
N GLU A 395 6.44 4.48 7.15
CA GLU A 395 6.24 4.38 8.60
C GLU A 395 4.87 3.73 8.86
N GLY A 396 4.89 2.51 9.40
CA GLY A 396 3.72 1.63 9.48
C GLY A 396 2.56 2.21 10.30
N ILE A 397 2.84 2.81 11.46
CA ILE A 397 1.80 3.34 12.36
C ILE A 397 1.05 4.49 11.69
N LYS A 398 1.76 5.41 11.03
CA LYS A 398 1.18 6.55 10.30
C LYS A 398 0.48 6.11 9.02
N ALA A 399 1.00 5.10 8.31
CA ALA A 399 0.33 4.54 7.14
C ALA A 399 -1.04 3.94 7.51
N LEU A 400 -1.08 3.11 8.55
CA LEU A 400 -2.32 2.55 9.10
C LEU A 400 -3.25 3.64 9.65
N GLY A 401 -2.67 4.65 10.31
CA GLY A 401 -3.38 5.84 10.79
C GLY A 401 -4.08 6.64 9.70
N ALA A 402 -3.57 6.61 8.46
CA ALA A 402 -4.17 7.30 7.33
C ALA A 402 -5.50 6.69 6.89
N LEU A 403 -5.74 5.39 7.14
CA LEU A 403 -6.91 4.64 6.65
C LEU A 403 -8.23 4.96 7.38
N ASP A 404 -9.36 4.47 6.87
CA ASP A 404 -10.63 4.48 7.61
C ASP A 404 -10.72 3.33 8.60
N ILE A 405 -10.31 2.13 8.15
CA ILE A 405 -10.21 0.92 8.96
C ILE A 405 -8.84 0.30 8.69
N PRO A 406 -7.92 0.32 9.67
CA PRO A 406 -6.63 -0.35 9.53
C PRO A 406 -6.83 -1.87 9.63
N ARG A 407 -6.04 -2.63 8.86
CA ARG A 407 -6.08 -4.09 8.86
C ARG A 407 -4.71 -4.68 9.24
N GLY A 408 -4.70 -5.67 10.12
CA GLY A 408 -3.54 -6.51 10.42
C GLY A 408 -3.66 -7.88 9.76
N GLU A 409 -2.80 -8.81 10.16
CA GLU A 409 -2.75 -10.16 9.60
C GLU A 409 -2.14 -11.12 10.61
N PHE A 410 -2.66 -12.34 10.74
CA PHE A 410 -1.97 -13.40 11.48
C PHE A 410 -2.22 -14.79 10.87
N TRP A 411 -1.22 -15.65 11.05
CA TRP A 411 -1.12 -16.93 10.37
C TRP A 411 -1.15 -18.09 11.35
N ASN A 412 -1.72 -19.22 10.93
CA ASN A 412 -1.64 -20.42 11.74
C ASN A 412 -0.27 -21.10 11.63
N LYS A 413 0.29 -21.48 12.79
CA LYS A 413 1.58 -22.18 12.92
C LYS A 413 2.74 -21.49 12.18
N HIS A 414 2.80 -20.17 12.27
CA HIS A 414 3.83 -19.34 11.64
C HIS A 414 4.54 -18.47 12.68
N ALA A 415 5.18 -19.11 13.66
CA ALA A 415 5.85 -18.41 14.76
C ALA A 415 7.06 -17.62 14.25
N VAL A 416 7.16 -16.37 14.67
CA VAL A 416 8.30 -15.49 14.39
C VAL A 416 8.85 -15.00 15.71
N TYR A 417 10.07 -15.40 16.05
CA TYR A 417 10.66 -15.07 17.35
C TYR A 417 11.54 -13.83 17.25
N ASP A 418 11.43 -12.93 18.23
CA ASP A 418 12.40 -11.85 18.40
C ASP A 418 13.72 -12.36 19.03
N LYS A 419 14.68 -11.44 19.22
CA LYS A 419 15.98 -11.72 19.84
C LYS A 419 15.89 -12.27 21.28
N ASP A 420 14.76 -12.04 21.95
CA ASP A 420 14.49 -12.45 23.33
C ASP A 420 13.61 -13.73 23.35
N SER A 421 13.44 -14.39 22.20
CA SER A 421 12.64 -15.61 22.00
C SER A 421 11.15 -15.44 22.27
N ILE A 422 10.63 -14.21 22.15
CA ILE A 422 9.19 -13.95 22.21
C ILE A 422 8.60 -14.22 20.83
N ASP A 423 7.63 -15.13 20.78
CA ASP A 423 6.83 -15.33 19.57
C ASP A 423 6.00 -14.07 19.29
N LEU A 424 6.16 -13.50 18.11
CA LEU A 424 5.47 -12.31 17.63
C LEU A 424 4.32 -12.75 16.73
N LEU A 425 3.09 -12.36 17.09
CA LEU A 425 2.03 -12.31 16.10
C LEU A 425 2.32 -11.11 15.20
N MET A 426 2.70 -11.41 13.96
CA MET A 426 2.99 -10.38 12.96
C MET A 426 1.79 -9.43 12.83
N LEU A 427 2.05 -8.14 12.61
CA LEU A 427 1.08 -7.07 12.38
C LEU A 427 -0.03 -6.79 13.41
N VAL A 428 -0.34 -7.67 14.36
CA VAL A 428 -1.38 -7.45 15.39
C VAL A 428 -1.03 -6.27 16.30
N LYS A 429 0.23 -6.17 16.73
CA LYS A 429 0.63 -5.09 17.65
C LYS A 429 0.72 -3.73 16.98
N GLU A 430 1.20 -3.69 15.74
CA GLU A 430 1.35 -2.45 14.98
C GLU A 430 -0.02 -1.84 14.65
N VAL A 431 -0.96 -2.66 14.15
CA VAL A 431 -2.30 -2.21 13.80
C VAL A 431 -3.11 -1.78 15.01
N SER A 432 -3.02 -2.50 16.13
CA SER A 432 -3.68 -2.08 17.37
C SER A 432 -3.08 -0.79 17.93
N ALA A 433 -1.76 -0.60 17.85
CA ALA A 433 -1.11 0.65 18.25
C ALA A 433 -1.58 1.83 17.40
N ALA A 434 -1.58 1.68 16.07
CA ALA A 434 -2.08 2.69 15.15
C ALA A 434 -3.56 3.02 15.41
N ALA A 435 -4.40 2.00 15.60
CA ALA A 435 -5.81 2.19 15.89
C ALA A 435 -6.04 3.00 17.18
N HIS A 436 -5.30 2.69 18.26
CA HIS A 436 -5.39 3.45 19.50
C HIS A 436 -4.89 4.90 19.35
N MET A 437 -3.76 5.12 18.68
CA MET A 437 -3.16 6.45 18.49
C MET A 437 -4.03 7.36 17.61
N TYR A 438 -4.68 6.81 16.58
CA TYR A 438 -5.52 7.54 15.64
C TYR A 438 -7.03 7.41 15.94
N HIS A 439 -7.40 6.88 17.11
CA HIS A 439 -8.78 6.72 17.57
C HIS A 439 -9.69 5.95 16.60
N ARG A 440 -9.16 4.91 15.95
CA ARG A 440 -9.93 3.98 15.12
C ARG A 440 -10.68 3.02 16.03
N LYS A 441 -12.01 2.97 15.87
CA LYS A 441 -12.89 2.13 16.69
C LYS A 441 -12.98 0.69 16.20
N ILE A 442 -12.61 0.45 14.95
CA ILE A 442 -12.66 -0.85 14.28
C ILE A 442 -11.27 -1.11 13.72
N VAL A 443 -10.78 -2.32 13.97
CA VAL A 443 -9.59 -2.91 13.39
C VAL A 443 -10.03 -4.22 12.75
N GLU A 444 -9.53 -4.51 11.57
CA GLU A 444 -9.73 -5.81 10.93
C GLU A 444 -8.44 -6.61 10.93
N GLU A 445 -8.52 -7.92 10.81
CA GLU A 445 -7.36 -8.81 10.74
C GLU A 445 -7.59 -9.82 9.61
N GLU A 446 -6.65 -9.93 8.67
CA GLU A 446 -6.55 -11.14 7.84
C GLU A 446 -6.22 -12.31 8.77
N SER A 447 -7.20 -13.18 8.98
CA SER A 447 -7.19 -14.14 10.07
C SER A 447 -7.05 -15.58 9.58
N PHE A 448 -6.18 -16.33 10.24
CA PHE A 448 -6.01 -17.79 10.06
C PHE A 448 -5.43 -18.23 8.71
N THR A 449 -4.63 -17.38 8.05
CA THR A 449 -3.91 -17.79 6.84
C THR A 449 -3.01 -18.99 7.14
N SER A 450 -3.08 -20.05 6.31
CA SER A 450 -2.56 -21.37 6.68
C SER A 450 -2.09 -22.20 5.49
N PHE A 451 -1.12 -23.09 5.76
CA PHE A 451 -0.61 -24.12 4.86
C PHE A 451 -0.92 -25.56 5.35
N GLN A 452 -1.84 -25.75 6.29
CA GLN A 452 -2.05 -27.07 6.93
C GLN A 452 -3.08 -27.97 6.23
N HIS A 453 -3.64 -27.55 5.09
CA HIS A 453 -4.43 -28.38 4.16
C HIS A 453 -5.54 -29.25 4.80
N TRP A 454 -6.59 -28.62 5.35
CA TRP A 454 -7.78 -29.29 5.91
C TRP A 454 -7.53 -30.12 7.18
N THR A 455 -6.42 -29.92 7.87
CA THR A 455 -6.14 -30.59 9.16
C THR A 455 -6.53 -29.78 10.39
N GLU A 456 -7.19 -28.64 10.20
CA GLU A 456 -7.55 -27.69 11.25
C GLU A 456 -9.07 -27.59 11.40
N GLY A 457 -9.54 -27.49 12.64
CA GLY A 457 -10.90 -27.10 12.97
C GLY A 457 -10.97 -25.88 13.90
N PRO A 458 -12.18 -25.39 14.22
CA PRO A 458 -12.35 -24.23 15.09
C PRO A 458 -11.67 -24.37 16.47
N PHE A 459 -11.60 -25.58 17.03
CA PHE A 459 -10.93 -25.82 18.31
C PHE A 459 -9.42 -25.63 18.23
N ASP A 460 -8.79 -26.04 17.11
CA ASP A 460 -7.36 -25.87 16.89
C ASP A 460 -6.98 -24.40 16.70
N LEU A 461 -7.88 -23.63 16.08
CA LEU A 461 -7.66 -22.21 15.77
C LEU A 461 -8.01 -21.27 16.94
N LYS A 462 -8.81 -21.73 17.92
CA LYS A 462 -9.27 -20.89 19.03
C LYS A 462 -8.13 -20.22 19.81
N PRO A 463 -7.06 -20.91 20.25
CA PRO A 463 -6.00 -20.27 21.02
C PRO A 463 -5.27 -19.16 20.25
N LEU A 464 -5.16 -19.31 18.93
CA LEU A 464 -4.57 -18.30 18.06
C LEU A 464 -5.48 -17.07 17.95
N GLY A 465 -6.78 -17.29 17.72
CA GLY A 465 -7.76 -16.21 17.66
C GLY A 465 -7.98 -15.47 18.99
N ASP A 466 -7.82 -16.14 20.13
CA ASP A 466 -7.88 -15.50 21.46
C ASP A 466 -6.64 -14.63 21.75
N ARG A 467 -5.50 -14.94 21.11
CA ARG A 467 -4.21 -14.26 21.31
C ARG A 467 -4.06 -13.01 20.45
N ALA A 468 -4.56 -13.07 19.21
CA ALA A 468 -4.66 -11.92 18.31
C ALA A 468 -5.65 -10.90 18.89
#